data_AF-A0A0M7IDG7-F1
#
_entry.id   AF-A0A0M7IDG7-F1
#
_cell.length_a   1.000
_cell.length_b   1.000
_cell.length_c   1.000
_cell.angle_alpha   90.00
_cell.angle_beta   90.00
_cell.angle_gamma   90.00
#
_symmetry.space_group_name_H-M   'P 1'
#
loop_
_entity.id
_entity.type
_entity.pdbx_description
1 polymer ?
#
loop_
_entity_poly.entity_id
_entity_poly.type
_entity_poly.pdbx_seq_one_letter_code
_entity_poly.pdbx_strand_id
1 'polypeptide(L)'
;MDTLSIKGIVEVFVNNWVPGIFTFFLGICYSNIVEKRKLKQKLKNDILEIFIPVFNAGNEISFEIAENACRNIKGTFQAYKRIYPGIFNKEAENELEVLLKDGFLINGKVNQHYFEPANIENLIKRL
;
A
#
# COMPACT_ATOMS: atom_id res chain seq x y z
N MET A 1 31.82 48.75 0.57
CA MET A 1 30.86 47.86 -0.10
C MET A 1 29.66 47.79 0.82
N ASP A 2 28.63 48.56 0.50
CA ASP A 2 27.67 49.05 1.48
C ASP A 2 26.63 47.98 1.82
N THR A 3 26.41 47.79 3.12
CA THR A 3 25.44 46.86 3.70
C THR A 3 24.00 47.10 3.20
N LEU A 4 23.71 48.31 2.72
CA LEU A 4 22.44 48.69 2.09
C LEU A 4 22.20 48.03 0.72
N SER A 5 23.25 47.85 -0.09
CA SER A 5 23.13 47.24 -1.44
C SER A 5 22.89 45.75 -1.35
N ILE A 6 23.52 45.08 -0.38
CA ILE A 6 23.32 43.64 -0.13
C ILE A 6 21.90 43.37 0.36
N LYS A 7 21.35 44.22 1.25
CA LYS A 7 19.96 44.08 1.71
C LYS A 7 18.93 44.21 0.58
N GLY A 8 19.10 45.18 -0.32
CA GLY A 8 18.18 45.37 -1.45
C GLY A 8 18.21 44.21 -2.46
N ILE A 9 19.39 43.64 -2.74
CA ILE A 9 19.53 42.47 -3.61
C ILE A 9 18.88 41.23 -2.96
N VAL A 10 19.05 41.05 -1.65
CA VAL A 10 18.43 39.96 -0.90
C VAL A 10 16.91 40.11 -0.85
N GLU A 11 16.36 41.31 -0.65
CA GLU A 11 14.91 41.54 -0.69
C GLU A 11 14.30 41.27 -2.06
N VAL A 12 14.95 41.71 -3.15
CA VAL A 12 14.48 41.44 -4.52
C VAL A 12 14.57 39.94 -4.85
N PHE A 13 15.65 39.27 -4.41
CA PHE A 13 15.79 37.83 -4.59
C PHE A 13 14.74 37.05 -3.78
N VAL A 14 14.50 37.42 -2.52
CA VAL A 14 13.48 36.80 -1.68
C VAL A 14 12.08 37.01 -2.25
N ASN A 15 11.74 38.21 -2.68
CA ASN A 15 10.39 38.50 -3.17
C ASN A 15 10.09 37.88 -4.54
N ASN A 16 11.10 37.67 -5.40
CA ASN A 16 10.89 37.16 -6.75
C ASN A 16 11.21 35.66 -6.94
N TRP A 17 12.25 35.13 -6.27
CA TRP A 17 12.70 33.74 -6.47
C TRP A 17 12.19 32.76 -5.43
N VAL A 18 12.05 33.18 -4.16
CA VAL A 18 11.63 32.28 -3.08
C VAL A 18 10.24 31.67 -3.36
N PRO A 19 9.22 32.43 -3.82
CA PRO A 19 7.93 31.83 -4.17
C PRO A 19 8.05 30.72 -5.24
N GLY A 20 8.89 30.93 -6.27
CA GLY A 20 9.11 29.96 -7.34
C GLY A 20 9.86 28.71 -6.90
N ILE A 21 10.85 28.86 -6.01
CA ILE A 21 11.59 27.73 -5.43
C ILE A 21 10.68 26.91 -4.51
N PHE A 22 9.87 27.57 -3.68
CA PHE A 22 8.91 26.89 -2.81
C PHE A 22 7.86 26.12 -3.61
N THR A 23 7.28 26.71 -4.66
CA THR A 23 6.30 26.00 -5.51
C THR A 23 6.92 24.81 -6.23
N PHE A 24 8.18 24.92 -6.68
CA PHE A 24 8.91 23.80 -7.28
C PHE A 24 9.09 22.62 -6.30
N PHE A 25 9.59 22.89 -5.08
CA PHE A 25 9.74 21.84 -4.07
C PHE A 25 8.38 21.27 -3.61
N LEU A 26 7.34 22.11 -3.49
CA LEU A 26 5.98 21.65 -3.20
C LEU A 26 5.46 20.72 -4.31
N GLY A 27 5.75 21.03 -5.58
CA GLY A 27 5.43 20.17 -6.72
C GLY A 27 6.10 18.80 -6.61
N ILE A 28 7.40 18.75 -6.28
CA ILE A 28 8.14 17.50 -6.08
C ILE A 28 7.56 16.71 -4.89
N CYS A 29 7.36 17.38 -3.74
CA CYS A 29 6.80 16.73 -2.55
C CYS A 29 5.40 16.16 -2.82
N TYR A 30 4.56 16.92 -3.53
CA TYR A 30 3.23 16.48 -3.91
C TYR A 30 3.27 15.27 -4.87
N SER A 31 4.14 15.30 -5.89
CA SER A 31 4.31 14.16 -6.82
C SER A 31 4.69 12.90 -6.07
N ASN A 32 5.66 12.99 -5.15
CA ASN A 32 6.11 11.87 -4.34
C ASN A 32 4.97 11.28 -3.47
N ILE A 33 4.10 12.12 -2.91
CA ILE A 33 2.93 11.66 -2.14
C ILE A 33 1.92 10.95 -3.05
N VAL A 34 1.64 11.52 -4.22
CA VAL A 34 0.69 10.96 -5.19
C VAL A 34 1.18 9.62 -5.72
N GLU A 35 2.46 9.52 -6.08
CA GLU A 35 3.08 8.27 -6.56
C GLU A 35 3.02 7.18 -5.49
N LYS A 36 3.34 7.50 -4.23
CA LYS A 36 3.20 6.55 -3.12
C LYS A 36 1.75 6.07 -2.96
N ARG A 37 0.76 6.96 -3.07
CA ARG A 37 -0.66 6.58 -3.00
C ARG A 37 -1.07 5.69 -4.16
N LYS A 38 -0.65 6.01 -5.39
CA LYS A 38 -0.91 5.19 -6.58
C LYS A 38 -0.30 3.80 -6.46
N LEU A 39 0.96 3.73 -6.03
CA LEU A 39 1.64 2.47 -5.75
C LEU A 39 0.88 1.67 -4.72
N LYS A 40 0.58 2.26 -3.57
CA LYS A 40 -0.19 1.61 -2.50
C LYS A 40 -1.51 1.02 -3.01
N GLN A 41 -2.26 1.77 -3.82
CA GLN A 41 -3.51 1.30 -4.40
C GLN A 41 -3.31 0.13 -5.36
N LYS A 42 -2.28 0.20 -6.22
CA LYS A 42 -1.93 -0.90 -7.12
C LYS A 42 -1.64 -2.18 -6.35
N LEU A 43 -0.80 -2.11 -5.32
CA LEU A 43 -0.43 -3.28 -4.53
C LEU A 43 -1.65 -3.96 -3.86
N LYS A 44 -2.64 -3.16 -3.42
CA LYS A 44 -3.91 -3.70 -2.91
C LYS A 44 -4.71 -4.40 -3.99
N ASN A 45 -4.84 -3.75 -5.15
CA ASN A 45 -5.62 -4.29 -6.26
C ASN A 45 -5.03 -5.62 -6.73
N ASP A 46 -3.70 -5.73 -6.83
CA ASP A 46 -3.04 -6.98 -7.22
C ASP A 46 -3.36 -8.14 -6.25
N ILE A 47 -3.46 -7.85 -4.94
CA ILE A 47 -3.87 -8.86 -3.94
C ILE A 47 -5.36 -9.20 -4.09
N LEU A 48 -6.22 -8.21 -4.30
CA LEU A 48 -7.66 -8.39 -4.50
C LEU A 48 -7.98 -9.18 -5.78
N GLU A 49 -7.20 -8.99 -6.85
CA GLU A 49 -7.34 -9.73 -8.10
C GLU A 49 -7.08 -11.23 -7.92
N ILE A 50 -6.25 -11.62 -6.94
CA ILE A 50 -6.07 -13.04 -6.57
C ILE A 50 -7.21 -13.50 -5.65
N PHE A 51 -7.63 -12.64 -4.71
CA PHE A 51 -8.59 -13.01 -3.67
C PHE A 51 -10.03 -13.14 -4.17
N ILE A 52 -10.55 -12.12 -4.86
CA ILE A 52 -11.98 -12.00 -5.20
C ILE A 52 -12.49 -13.18 -6.05
N PRO A 53 -11.79 -13.59 -7.13
CA PRO A 53 -12.27 -14.68 -7.98
C PRO A 53 -12.37 -16.03 -7.27
N VAL A 54 -11.56 -16.24 -6.23
CA VAL A 54 -11.48 -17.52 -5.51
C VAL A 54 -12.44 -17.53 -4.33
N PHE A 55 -12.47 -16.47 -3.52
CA PHE A 55 -13.19 -16.49 -2.25
C PHE A 55 -14.53 -15.74 -2.27
N ASN A 56 -14.80 -14.94 -3.30
CA ASN A 56 -16.01 -14.11 -3.40
C ASN A 56 -16.92 -14.44 -4.59
N ALA A 57 -16.52 -15.37 -5.47
CA ALA A 57 -17.26 -15.69 -6.68
C ALA A 57 -18.52 -16.54 -6.46
N GLY A 58 -18.78 -17.01 -5.23
CA GLY A 58 -19.97 -17.82 -4.88
C GLY A 58 -20.00 -19.22 -5.53
N ASN A 59 -18.95 -19.58 -6.27
CA ASN A 59 -18.82 -20.88 -6.94
C ASN A 59 -18.19 -21.91 -5.99
N GLU A 60 -18.49 -23.19 -6.22
CA GLU A 60 -17.74 -24.27 -5.58
C GLU A 60 -16.28 -24.24 -6.02
N ILE A 61 -15.38 -24.12 -5.06
CA ILE A 61 -13.93 -24.11 -5.27
C ILE A 61 -13.31 -25.37 -4.67
N SER A 62 -12.30 -25.93 -5.32
CA SER A 62 -11.52 -27.01 -4.72
C SER A 62 -10.60 -26.48 -3.62
N PHE A 63 -10.29 -27.32 -2.64
CA PHE A 63 -9.32 -27.02 -1.59
C PHE A 63 -7.96 -26.61 -2.16
N GLU A 64 -7.52 -27.26 -3.24
CA GLU A 64 -6.25 -26.97 -3.90
C GLU A 64 -6.22 -25.56 -4.50
N ILE A 65 -7.32 -25.12 -5.15
CA ILE A 65 -7.43 -23.77 -5.70
C ILE A 65 -7.37 -22.73 -4.58
N ALA A 66 -8.10 -22.96 -3.49
CA ALA A 66 -8.13 -22.06 -2.34
C ALA A 66 -6.75 -21.97 -1.64
N GLU A 67 -6.08 -23.10 -1.44
CA GLU A 67 -4.75 -23.13 -0.84
C GLU A 67 -3.73 -22.43 -1.74
N ASN A 68 -3.77 -22.68 -3.04
CA ASN A 68 -2.87 -22.03 -4.00
C ASN A 68 -3.10 -20.51 -4.02
N ALA A 69 -4.35 -20.05 -4.02
CA ALA A 69 -4.68 -18.63 -3.92
C ALA A 69 -4.14 -18.00 -2.64
N CYS A 70 -4.30 -18.67 -1.49
CA CYS A 70 -3.74 -18.22 -0.22
C CYS A 70 -2.21 -18.10 -0.26
N ARG A 71 -1.52 -19.09 -0.87
CA ARG A 71 -0.06 -19.06 -1.05
C ARG A 71 0.38 -17.91 -1.96
N ASN A 72 -0.34 -17.68 -3.05
CA ASN A 72 -0.06 -16.60 -3.99
C ASN A 72 -0.25 -15.22 -3.33
N ILE A 73 -1.35 -15.02 -2.59
CA ILE A 73 -1.57 -13.79 -1.82
C ILE A 73 -0.42 -13.55 -0.84
N LYS A 74 -0.02 -14.58 -0.08
CA LYS A 74 1.09 -14.49 0.87
C LYS A 74 2.41 -14.14 0.18
N GLY A 75 2.73 -14.80 -0.93
CA GLY A 75 3.93 -14.52 -1.70
C GLY A 75 3.98 -13.08 -2.22
N THR A 76 2.89 -12.64 -2.85
CA THR A 76 2.74 -11.27 -3.36
C THR A 76 2.85 -10.23 -2.24
N PHE A 77 2.15 -10.43 -1.14
CA PHE A 77 2.18 -9.53 0.01
C PHE A 77 3.59 -9.41 0.63
N GLN A 78 4.28 -10.54 0.83
CA GLN A 78 5.65 -10.54 1.35
C GLN A 78 6.65 -9.88 0.39
N ALA A 79 6.51 -10.10 -0.92
CA ALA A 79 7.32 -9.44 -1.92
C ALA A 79 7.15 -7.91 -1.84
N TYR A 80 5.91 -7.43 -1.73
CA TYR A 80 5.61 -6.02 -1.63
C TYR A 80 6.15 -5.38 -0.35
N LYS A 81 6.01 -6.04 0.80
CA LYS A 81 6.64 -5.59 2.06
C LYS A 81 8.15 -5.44 1.95
N ARG A 82 8.81 -6.36 1.23
CA ARG A 82 10.27 -6.35 1.04
C ARG A 82 10.71 -5.22 0.12
N ILE A 83 10.01 -5.02 -1.00
CA ILE A 83 10.38 -4.01 -2.01
C ILE A 83 10.02 -2.60 -1.52
N TYR A 84 8.89 -2.46 -0.82
CA TYR A 84 8.33 -1.18 -0.39
C TYR A 84 8.06 -1.18 1.12
N PRO A 85 9.10 -1.13 1.96
CA PRO A 85 8.94 -1.16 3.41
C PRO A 85 8.12 0.04 3.90
N GLY A 86 7.14 -0.22 4.78
CA GLY A 86 6.31 0.83 5.38
C GLY A 86 5.30 1.48 4.43
N ILE A 87 5.03 0.90 3.26
CA ILE A 87 4.01 1.40 2.33
C ILE A 87 2.58 1.19 2.84
N PHE A 88 2.38 0.12 3.64
CA PHE A 88 1.08 -0.26 4.18
C PHE A 88 0.85 0.31 5.58
N ASN A 89 -0.42 0.36 5.98
CA ASN A 89 -0.82 0.61 7.34
C ASN A 89 -0.36 -0.56 8.22
N LYS A 90 0.45 -0.26 9.23
CA LYS A 90 1.09 -1.26 10.09
C LYS A 90 0.11 -2.19 10.82
N GLU A 91 -1.05 -1.69 11.20
CA GLU A 91 -2.08 -2.48 11.88
C GLU A 91 -2.70 -3.49 10.92
N ALA A 92 -3.18 -3.02 9.76
CA ALA A 92 -3.73 -3.89 8.71
C ALA A 92 -2.68 -4.87 8.15
N GLU A 93 -1.42 -4.44 8.06
CA GLU A 93 -0.30 -5.28 7.64
C GLU A 93 -0.09 -6.45 8.61
N ASN A 94 -0.09 -6.19 9.91
CA ASN A 94 0.06 -7.23 10.94
C ASN A 94 -1.15 -8.17 10.96
N GLU A 95 -2.37 -7.63 10.91
CA GLU A 95 -3.61 -8.43 10.85
C GLU A 95 -3.56 -9.41 9.65
N LEU A 96 -3.17 -8.91 8.47
CA LEU A 96 -3.10 -9.74 7.27
C LEU A 96 -1.94 -10.74 7.33
N GLU A 97 -0.80 -10.37 7.92
CA GLU A 97 0.33 -11.27 8.09
C GLU A 97 0.00 -12.46 9.00
N VAL A 98 -0.73 -12.22 10.10
CA VAL A 98 -1.21 -13.28 10.98
C VAL A 98 -2.17 -14.21 10.23
N LEU A 99 -3.17 -13.64 9.54
CA LEU A 99 -4.15 -14.42 8.78
C LEU A 99 -3.50 -15.33 7.72
N LEU A 100 -2.55 -14.78 6.95
CA LEU A 100 -1.84 -15.53 5.90
C LEU A 100 -0.77 -16.48 6.44
N LYS A 101 -0.34 -16.30 7.70
CA LYS A 101 0.59 -17.23 8.36
C LYS A 101 -0.10 -18.57 8.65
N ASP A 102 -1.31 -18.51 9.17
CA ASP A 102 -2.12 -19.68 9.50
C ASP A 102 -2.60 -20.42 8.24
N GLY A 103 -2.72 -19.70 7.13
CA GLY A 103 -3.05 -20.25 5.83
C GLY A 103 -4.52 -20.66 5.70
N PHE A 104 -4.84 -21.30 4.58
CA PHE A 104 -6.22 -21.73 4.30
C PHE A 104 -6.67 -22.92 5.15
N LEU A 105 -5.75 -23.82 5.52
CA LEU A 105 -6.02 -25.02 6.31
C LEU A 105 -5.23 -25.01 7.61
N ILE A 106 -5.93 -25.15 8.74
CA ILE A 106 -5.36 -25.35 10.07
C ILE A 106 -5.75 -26.75 10.53
N ASN A 107 -4.77 -27.63 10.75
CA ASN A 107 -4.98 -29.01 11.20
C ASN A 107 -6.00 -29.79 10.34
N GLY A 108 -5.97 -29.60 9.02
CA GLY A 108 -6.86 -30.27 8.07
C GLY A 108 -8.30 -29.71 8.00
N LYS A 109 -8.58 -28.59 8.68
CA LYS A 109 -9.86 -27.87 8.61
C LYS A 109 -9.68 -26.50 7.97
N VAL A 110 -10.70 -26.03 7.26
CA VAL A 110 -10.73 -24.66 6.72
C VAL A 110 -10.60 -23.66 7.87
N ASN A 111 -9.66 -22.73 7.70
CA ASN A 111 -9.48 -21.63 8.63
C ASN A 111 -10.75 -20.78 8.68
N GLN A 112 -11.25 -20.53 9.90
CA GLN A 112 -12.55 -19.90 10.10
C GLN A 112 -12.67 -18.52 9.46
N HIS A 113 -11.56 -17.78 9.36
CA HIS A 113 -11.52 -16.47 8.72
C HIS A 113 -12.00 -16.49 7.26
N TYR A 114 -11.83 -17.61 6.56
CA TYR A 114 -12.24 -17.74 5.15
C TYR A 114 -13.74 -18.02 4.96
N PHE A 115 -14.50 -18.27 6.03
CA PHE A 115 -15.96 -18.26 5.96
C PHE A 115 -16.54 -16.84 5.93
N GLU A 116 -15.73 -15.83 6.25
CA GLU A 116 -16.10 -14.41 6.21
C GLU A 116 -15.24 -13.65 5.19
N PRO A 117 -15.34 -13.96 3.88
CA PRO A 117 -14.46 -13.41 2.86
C PRO A 117 -14.52 -11.88 2.76
N ALA A 118 -15.67 -11.28 3.10
CA ALA A 118 -15.84 -9.83 3.18
C ALA A 118 -14.90 -9.16 4.20
N ASN A 119 -14.61 -9.84 5.33
CA ASN A 119 -13.71 -9.31 6.35
C ASN A 119 -12.25 -9.30 5.86
N ILE A 120 -11.85 -10.33 5.12
CA ILE A 120 -10.53 -10.41 4.50
C ILE A 120 -10.41 -9.35 3.39
N GLU A 121 -11.43 -9.19 2.55
CA GLU A 121 -11.46 -8.16 1.52
C GLU A 121 -11.32 -6.75 2.12
N ASN A 122 -12.07 -6.45 3.18
CA ASN A 122 -11.99 -5.18 3.88
C ASN A 122 -10.62 -4.95 4.51
N LEU A 123 -9.99 -6.00 5.04
CA LEU A 123 -8.63 -5.96 5.55
C LEU A 123 -7.61 -5.61 4.44
N ILE A 124 -7.71 -6.25 3.27
CA ILE A 124 -6.86 -5.94 2.11
C ILE A 124 -7.07 -4.50 1.64
N LYS A 125 -8.32 -4.00 1.65
CA LYS A 125 -8.63 -2.59 1.33
C LYS A 125 -8.05 -1.61 2.36
N ARG A 126 -7.94 -2.00 3.62
CA ARG A 126 -7.37 -1.20 4.73
C ARG A 126 -5.84 -1.11 4.75
N LEU A 127 -5.13 -1.99 4.02
CA LEU A 127 -3.67 -1.92 3.86
C LEU A 127 -3.20 -0.50 3.55
#